data_AF-B0WQM2-F1
#
_entry.id   AF-B0WQM2-F1
#
_cell.length_a   1.000
_cell.length_b   1.000
_cell.length_c   1.000
_cell.angle_alpha   90.00
_cell.angle_beta   90.00
_cell.angle_gamma   90.00
#
_symmetry.space_group_name_H-M   'P 1'
#
loop_
_entity.id
_entity.type
_entity.pdbx_description
1 polymer ?
#
loop_
_entity_poly.entity_id
_entity_poly.type
_entity_poly.pdbx_seq_one_letter_code
_entity_poly.pdbx_strand_id
1 'polypeptide(L)'
;MSGTKLVSSLLIRLISHAVKQFIDLINSSSGSDPNRKAVTPAIATKFLLARKFDIPRAVALYEQHELIRSREGLYGFDPLVDPLRSELETGKFTILPGRDASGAAIALFTAQLHYPDIVTHKTTLQGVVYQLDVALQSADTQKAGLVFIYDMSTSKYSNFDYDLSQKILTLLKRPNFG
;
A
#
# COMPACT_ATOMS: atom_id res chain seq x y z
N MET A 1 30.22 -31.22 -1.09
CA MET A 1 28.90 -30.58 -1.28
C MET A 1 28.91 -29.24 -0.56
N SER A 2 28.87 -28.13 -1.29
CA SER A 2 29.27 -26.79 -0.83
C SER A 2 28.29 -26.15 0.16
N GLY A 3 28.81 -25.58 1.26
CA GLY A 3 28.06 -24.97 2.36
C GLY A 3 27.08 -23.85 1.94
N THR A 4 27.28 -23.24 0.78
CA THR A 4 26.38 -22.24 0.19
C THR A 4 24.99 -22.81 -0.13
N LYS A 5 24.90 -24.07 -0.55
CA LYS A 5 23.61 -24.73 -0.84
C LYS A 5 22.81 -25.02 0.42
N LEU A 6 23.49 -25.33 1.53
CA LEU A 6 22.84 -25.67 2.80
C LEU A 6 22.21 -24.42 3.44
N VAL A 7 22.96 -23.31 3.47
CA VAL A 7 22.49 -22.01 3.99
C VAL A 7 21.29 -21.49 3.19
N SER A 8 21.34 -21.60 1.86
CA SER A 8 20.21 -21.26 0.99
C SER A 8 18.96 -22.10 1.30
N SER A 9 19.12 -23.42 1.53
CA SER A 9 17.98 -24.28 1.87
C SER A 9 17.36 -23.97 3.23
N LEU A 10 18.19 -23.59 4.22
CA LEU A 10 17.71 -23.22 5.55
C LEU A 10 16.91 -21.91 5.51
N LEU A 11 17.41 -20.93 4.75
CA LEU A 11 16.74 -19.64 4.58
C LEU A 11 15.37 -19.80 3.90
N ILE A 12 15.30 -20.63 2.85
CA ILE A 12 14.03 -20.93 2.15
C ILE A 12 13.02 -21.57 3.12
N ARG A 13 13.47 -22.50 3.97
CA ARG A 13 12.61 -23.14 4.99
C ARG A 13 12.11 -22.13 6.01
N LEU A 14 12.97 -21.24 6.52
CA LEU A 14 12.59 -20.21 7.48
C LEU A 14 11.56 -19.24 6.90
N ILE A 15 11.76 -18.78 5.66
CA ILE A 15 10.81 -17.90 4.96
C ILE A 15 9.47 -18.62 4.78
N SER A 16 9.48 -19.86 4.30
CA SER A 16 8.25 -20.65 4.08
C SER A 16 7.48 -20.85 5.38
N HIS A 17 8.19 -21.09 6.49
CA HIS A 17 7.60 -21.25 7.80
C HIS A 17 6.97 -19.95 8.32
N ALA A 18 7.67 -18.81 8.19
CA ALA A 18 7.14 -17.51 8.59
C ALA A 18 5.89 -17.11 7.78
N VAL A 19 5.89 -17.36 6.47
CA VAL A 19 4.72 -17.14 5.60
C VAL A 19 3.54 -18.00 6.05
N LYS A 20 3.78 -19.28 6.34
CA LYS A 20 2.72 -20.17 6.83
C LYS A 20 2.15 -19.70 8.17
N GLN A 21 3.01 -19.38 9.15
CA GLN A 21 2.57 -18.90 10.46
C GLN A 21 1.76 -17.62 10.36
N PHE A 22 2.17 -16.68 9.50
CA PHE A 22 1.41 -15.46 9.25
C PHE A 22 -0.01 -15.77 8.74
N ILE A 23 -0.12 -16.64 7.72
CA ILE A 23 -1.41 -17.02 7.13
C ILE A 23 -2.29 -17.72 8.17
N ASP A 24 -1.73 -18.65 8.93
CA ASP A 24 -2.45 -19.39 9.96
C ASP A 24 -2.99 -18.44 11.04
N LEU A 25 -2.18 -17.47 11.50
CA LEU A 25 -2.61 -16.45 12.46
C LEU A 25 -3.77 -15.62 11.93
N ILE A 26 -3.67 -15.06 10.72
CA ILE A 26 -4.73 -14.26 10.12
C ILE A 26 -6.02 -15.05 9.93
N ASN A 27 -5.93 -16.29 9.45
CA ASN A 27 -7.10 -17.12 9.21
C ASN A 27 -7.74 -17.60 10.52
N SER A 28 -6.95 -17.76 11.59
CA SER A 28 -7.45 -18.13 12.93
C SER A 28 -8.09 -16.96 13.69
N SER A 29 -7.60 -15.72 13.49
CA SER A 29 -8.17 -14.51 14.10
C SER A 29 -9.37 -13.96 13.32
N SER A 30 -9.53 -14.36 12.06
CA SER A 30 -10.68 -14.02 11.21
C SER A 30 -11.90 -14.85 11.60
N GLY A 31 -12.52 -14.51 12.75
CA GLY A 31 -13.85 -15.01 13.08
C GLY A 31 -14.85 -14.65 11.97
N SER A 32 -15.25 -15.65 11.19
CA SER A 32 -16.48 -15.70 10.37
C SER A 32 -16.86 -14.45 9.54
N ASP A 33 -15.92 -13.79 8.86
CA ASP A 33 -16.28 -12.89 7.75
C ASP A 33 -16.22 -13.67 6.41
N PRO A 34 -17.36 -14.10 5.85
CA PRO A 34 -17.41 -14.86 4.60
C PRO A 34 -16.94 -14.06 3.37
N ASN A 35 -16.79 -12.73 3.48
CA ASN A 35 -16.35 -11.88 2.38
C ASN A 35 -14.84 -11.58 2.40
N ARG A 36 -14.12 -11.97 3.46
CA ARG A 36 -12.68 -11.73 3.57
C ARG A 36 -11.92 -12.74 2.70
N LYS A 37 -11.28 -12.25 1.63
CA LYS A 37 -10.46 -13.09 0.75
C LYS A 37 -9.30 -13.72 1.53
N ALA A 38 -9.06 -15.01 1.31
CA ALA A 38 -7.94 -15.72 1.92
C ALA A 38 -6.61 -15.04 1.56
N VAL A 39 -5.74 -14.88 2.56
CA VAL A 39 -4.40 -14.32 2.36
C VAL A 39 -3.56 -15.26 1.53
N THR A 40 -3.02 -14.76 0.41
CA THR A 40 -2.09 -15.53 -0.42
C THR A 40 -0.66 -15.45 0.14
N PRO A 41 0.22 -16.42 -0.16
CA PRO A 41 1.64 -16.35 0.20
C PRO A 41 2.33 -15.08 -0.28
N ALA A 42 1.94 -14.56 -1.45
CA ALA A 42 2.48 -13.31 -1.99
C ALA A 42 2.12 -12.11 -1.11
N ILE A 43 0.87 -12.03 -0.64
CA ILE A 43 0.43 -10.98 0.29
C ILE A 43 1.19 -11.12 1.61
N ALA A 44 1.20 -12.30 2.22
CA ALA A 44 1.91 -12.56 3.48
C ALA A 44 3.39 -12.16 3.40
N THR A 45 4.07 -12.49 2.30
CA THR A 45 5.48 -12.14 2.07
C THR A 45 5.70 -10.63 2.06
N LYS A 46 4.80 -9.84 1.45
CA LYS A 46 4.92 -8.36 1.44
C LYS A 46 4.90 -7.76 2.85
N PHE A 47 3.96 -8.21 3.68
CA PHE A 47 3.83 -7.72 5.07
C PHE A 47 5.00 -8.17 5.94
N LEU A 48 5.47 -9.41 5.77
CA LEU A 48 6.65 -9.92 6.46
C LEU A 48 7.92 -9.16 6.06
N LEU A 49 8.15 -8.91 4.77
CA LEU A 49 9.30 -8.12 4.29
C LEU A 49 9.30 -6.71 4.88
N ALA A 50 8.13 -6.05 4.92
CA ALA A 50 7.97 -4.72 5.50
C ALA A 50 8.28 -4.65 7.01
N ARG A 51 8.31 -5.80 7.69
CA ARG A 51 8.62 -5.93 9.12
C ARG A 51 9.82 -6.84 9.39
N LYS A 52 10.68 -7.06 8.39
CA LYS A 52 11.91 -7.88 8.52
C LYS A 52 11.62 -9.28 9.11
N PHE A 53 10.50 -9.87 8.70
CA PHE A 53 9.97 -11.16 9.17
C PHE A 53 9.58 -11.23 10.67
N ASP A 54 9.36 -10.09 11.31
CA ASP A 54 8.67 -10.02 12.61
C ASP A 54 7.18 -10.32 12.42
N ILE A 55 6.77 -11.54 12.77
CA ILE A 55 5.43 -12.07 12.50
C ILE A 55 4.34 -11.25 13.23
N PRO A 56 4.42 -11.00 14.56
CA PRO A 56 3.42 -10.20 15.26
C PRO A 56 3.26 -8.79 14.66
N ARG A 57 4.37 -8.11 14.37
CA ARG A 57 4.30 -6.76 13.79
C ARG A 57 3.77 -6.78 12.35
N ALA A 58 4.06 -7.82 11.58
CA ALA A 58 3.51 -7.99 10.24
C ALA A 58 1.99 -8.23 10.28
N VAL A 59 1.50 -9.04 11.21
CA VAL A 59 0.06 -9.31 11.40
C VAL A 59 -0.67 -8.03 11.76
N ALA A 60 -0.18 -7.26 12.74
CA ALA A 60 -0.78 -5.99 13.12
C ALA A 60 -0.81 -4.98 11.96
N LEU A 61 0.26 -4.93 11.17
CA LEU A 61 0.32 -4.11 9.94
C LEU A 61 -0.76 -4.52 8.94
N TYR A 62 -0.98 -5.82 8.74
CA TYR A 62 -2.02 -6.34 7.84
C TYR A 62 -3.43 -6.04 8.33
N GLU A 63 -3.72 -6.27 9.61
CA GLU A 63 -5.05 -6.00 10.17
C GLU A 63 -5.41 -4.52 10.08
N GLN A 64 -4.46 -3.63 10.37
CA GLN A 64 -4.65 -2.20 10.19
C GLN A 64 -4.88 -1.83 8.71
N HIS A 65 -4.13 -2.44 7.78
CA HIS A 65 -4.31 -2.24 6.35
C HIS A 65 -5.74 -2.63 5.91
N GLU A 66 -6.23 -3.79 6.34
CA GLU A 66 -7.57 -4.27 6.00
C GLU A 66 -8.68 -3.42 6.61
N LEU A 67 -8.48 -2.95 7.86
CA LEU A 67 -9.43 -2.07 8.54
C LEU A 67 -9.61 -0.75 7.79
N ILE A 68 -8.51 -0.12 7.37
CA ILE A 68 -8.56 1.15 6.62
C ILE A 68 -9.26 0.92 5.28
N ARG A 69 -8.90 -0.12 4.54
CA ARG A 69 -9.55 -0.43 3.26
C ARG A 69 -11.05 -0.71 3.40
N SER A 70 -11.46 -1.38 4.47
CA SER A 70 -12.87 -1.64 4.76
C SER A 70 -13.61 -0.34 5.08
N ARG A 71 -13.09 0.45 6.03
CA ARG A 71 -13.70 1.71 6.46
C ARG A 71 -13.87 2.71 5.30
N GLU A 72 -12.88 2.81 4.44
CA GLU A 72 -12.88 3.79 3.34
C GLU A 72 -13.50 3.21 2.03
N GLY A 73 -13.95 1.95 2.02
CA GLY A 73 -14.57 1.31 0.86
C GLY A 73 -13.62 1.16 -0.34
N LEU A 74 -12.39 0.70 -0.07
CA LEU A 74 -11.27 0.58 -1.01
C LEU A 74 -11.09 -0.85 -1.54
N TYR A 75 -12.19 -1.59 -1.68
CA TYR A 75 -12.20 -2.94 -2.27
C TYR A 75 -12.99 -2.95 -3.58
N GLY A 76 -12.49 -3.74 -4.54
CA GLY A 76 -13.26 -4.12 -5.74
C GLY A 76 -13.67 -2.96 -6.66
N PHE A 77 -12.97 -1.82 -6.60
CA PHE A 77 -13.22 -0.72 -7.52
C PHE A 77 -12.55 -0.99 -8.88
N ASP A 78 -13.21 -0.56 -9.96
CA ASP A 78 -12.73 -0.72 -11.33
C ASP A 78 -12.09 0.61 -11.81
N PRO A 79 -10.77 0.64 -12.10
CA PRO A 79 -10.09 1.85 -12.56
C PRO A 79 -10.54 2.31 -13.95
N LEU A 80 -11.28 1.48 -14.70
CA LEU A 80 -11.77 1.79 -16.04
C LEU A 80 -13.18 2.40 -16.04
N VAL A 81 -13.80 2.55 -14.87
CA VAL A 81 -15.18 3.05 -14.74
C VAL A 81 -15.21 4.37 -13.97
N ASP A 82 -16.10 5.26 -14.37
CA ASP A 82 -16.32 6.53 -13.68
C ASP A 82 -17.00 6.31 -12.31
N PRO A 83 -16.65 7.11 -11.28
CA PRO A 83 -15.84 8.33 -11.35
C PRO A 83 -14.32 8.11 -11.23
N LEU A 84 -13.86 6.87 -10.97
CA LEU A 84 -12.44 6.59 -10.70
C LEU A 84 -11.57 6.78 -11.95
N ARG A 85 -12.04 6.36 -13.12
CA ARG A 85 -11.31 6.57 -14.38
C ARG A 85 -10.99 8.04 -14.63
N SER A 86 -12.01 8.90 -14.63
CA SER A 86 -11.81 10.35 -14.78
C SER A 86 -10.87 10.93 -13.73
N GLU A 87 -10.95 10.45 -12.48
CA GLU A 87 -10.04 10.87 -11.42
C GLU A 87 -8.58 10.48 -11.70
N LEU A 88 -8.32 9.26 -12.17
CA LEU A 88 -6.99 8.79 -12.57
C LEU A 88 -6.44 9.58 -13.76
N GLU A 89 -7.29 9.91 -14.73
CA GLU A 89 -6.95 10.71 -15.90
C GLU A 89 -6.51 12.15 -15.54
N THR A 90 -6.91 12.68 -14.39
CA THR A 90 -6.41 13.99 -13.92
C THR A 90 -4.89 14.00 -13.68
N GLY A 91 -4.29 12.83 -13.39
CA GLY A 91 -2.88 12.73 -13.03
C GLY A 91 -2.50 13.41 -11.72
N LYS A 92 -3.48 13.87 -10.90
CA LYS A 92 -3.19 14.59 -9.65
C LYS A 92 -2.40 13.75 -8.65
N PHE A 93 -2.57 12.43 -8.67
CA PHE A 93 -1.69 11.49 -8.00
C PHE A 93 -1.09 10.56 -9.04
N THR A 94 0.24 10.52 -9.11
CA THR A 94 0.96 9.71 -10.08
C THR A 94 2.24 9.12 -9.51
N ILE A 95 2.64 7.98 -10.05
CA ILE A 95 3.94 7.37 -9.80
C ILE A 95 4.83 7.78 -10.97
N LEU A 96 5.85 8.60 -10.71
CA LEU A 96 6.74 9.08 -11.74
C LEU A 96 7.55 7.92 -12.34
N PRO A 97 7.90 7.97 -13.63
CA PRO A 97 8.70 6.93 -14.28
C PRO A 97 10.14 6.86 -13.72
N GLY A 98 10.63 7.96 -13.14
CA GLY A 98 11.93 8.05 -12.49
C GLY A 98 11.92 7.54 -11.04
N ARG A 99 13.11 7.20 -10.56
CA ARG A 99 13.37 6.85 -9.16
C ARG A 99 14.31 7.88 -8.55
N ASP A 100 14.29 7.98 -7.23
CA ASP A 100 15.27 8.81 -6.52
C ASP A 100 16.67 8.16 -6.51
N ALA A 101 17.65 8.84 -5.91
CA ALA A 101 19.02 8.34 -5.82
C ALA A 101 19.17 7.04 -5.01
N SER A 102 18.18 6.69 -4.17
CA SER A 102 18.14 5.44 -3.40
C SER A 102 17.45 4.29 -4.14
N GLY A 103 16.84 4.57 -5.31
CA GLY A 103 16.04 3.63 -6.07
C GLY A 103 14.57 3.58 -5.63
N ALA A 104 14.12 4.44 -4.72
CA ALA A 104 12.72 4.53 -4.31
C ALA A 104 11.87 5.09 -5.45
N ALA A 105 10.66 4.55 -5.62
CA ALA A 105 9.71 5.10 -6.57
C ALA A 105 9.16 6.44 -6.05
N ILE A 106 8.90 7.38 -6.94
CA ILE A 106 8.44 8.73 -6.55
C ILE A 106 6.93 8.82 -6.78
N ALA A 107 6.17 8.97 -5.69
CA ALA A 107 4.75 9.26 -5.72
C ALA A 107 4.55 10.78 -5.58
N LEU A 108 3.88 11.39 -6.54
CA LEU A 108 3.63 12.83 -6.60
C LEU A 108 2.14 13.09 -6.44
N PHE A 109 1.77 13.96 -5.50
CA PHE A 109 0.44 14.55 -5.41
C PHE A 109 0.51 16.03 -5.78
N THR A 110 -0.13 16.43 -6.87
CA THR A 110 -0.17 17.82 -7.36
C THR A 110 -1.44 18.50 -6.85
N ALA A 111 -1.29 19.30 -5.79
CA ALA A 111 -2.43 19.89 -5.08
C ALA A 111 -3.28 20.81 -5.97
N GLN A 112 -2.68 21.52 -6.93
CA GLN A 112 -3.41 22.40 -7.86
C GLN A 112 -4.51 21.66 -8.65
N LEU A 113 -4.32 20.37 -8.93
CA LEU A 113 -5.27 19.53 -9.68
C LEU A 113 -6.36 18.91 -8.79
N HIS A 114 -6.32 19.15 -7.47
CA HIS A 114 -7.29 18.65 -6.54
C HIS A 114 -8.45 19.64 -6.37
N TYR A 115 -9.67 19.20 -6.69
CA TYR A 115 -10.91 19.99 -6.57
C TYR A 115 -11.90 19.25 -5.65
N PRO A 116 -11.85 19.48 -4.32
CA PRO A 116 -12.69 18.76 -3.35
C PRO A 116 -14.20 18.91 -3.60
N ASP A 117 -14.63 20.04 -4.17
CA ASP A 117 -16.03 20.32 -4.47
C ASP A 117 -16.58 19.51 -5.66
N ILE A 118 -15.69 18.96 -6.50
CA ILE A 118 -16.05 18.26 -7.74
C ILE A 118 -15.93 16.74 -7.56
N VAL A 119 -14.89 16.29 -6.86
CA VAL A 119 -14.59 14.87 -6.68
C VAL A 119 -14.59 14.50 -5.21
N THR A 120 -15.32 13.43 -4.88
CA THR A 120 -15.39 12.96 -3.48
C THR A 120 -14.03 12.50 -2.96
N HIS A 121 -13.83 12.61 -1.65
CA HIS A 121 -12.61 12.11 -0.98
C HIS A 121 -12.40 10.63 -1.27
N LYS A 122 -13.49 9.84 -1.30
CA LYS A 122 -13.45 8.40 -1.58
C LYS A 122 -12.86 8.11 -2.96
N THR A 123 -13.34 8.80 -4.00
CA THR A 123 -12.84 8.61 -5.37
C THR A 123 -11.36 8.98 -5.47
N THR A 124 -10.96 10.10 -4.88
CA THR A 124 -9.55 10.52 -4.85
C THR A 124 -8.68 9.47 -4.14
N LEU A 125 -9.15 8.96 -2.99
CA LEU A 125 -8.44 7.94 -2.22
C LEU A 125 -8.33 6.60 -2.95
N GLN A 126 -9.37 6.21 -3.69
CA GLN A 126 -9.32 5.04 -4.58
C GLN A 126 -8.24 5.18 -5.64
N GLY A 127 -8.10 6.37 -6.25
CA GLY A 127 -7.04 6.66 -7.22
C GLY A 127 -5.63 6.54 -6.62
N VAL A 128 -5.43 7.10 -5.42
CA VAL A 128 -4.17 6.98 -4.67
C VAL A 128 -3.84 5.52 -4.39
N VAL A 129 -4.79 4.76 -3.85
CA VAL A 129 -4.59 3.35 -3.48
C VAL A 129 -4.32 2.49 -4.69
N TYR A 130 -5.05 2.71 -5.79
CA TYR A 130 -4.82 2.01 -7.05
C TYR A 130 -3.38 2.18 -7.55
N GLN A 131 -2.92 3.42 -7.64
CA GLN A 131 -1.57 3.73 -8.12
C GLN A 131 -0.48 3.17 -7.20
N LEU A 132 -0.69 3.20 -5.88
CA LEU A 132 0.21 2.55 -4.91
C LEU A 132 0.23 1.03 -5.06
N ASP A 133 -0.94 0.41 -5.25
CA ASP A 133 -1.04 -1.04 -5.46
C ASP A 133 -0.30 -1.48 -6.72
N VAL A 134 -0.41 -0.71 -7.81
CA VAL A 134 0.35 -0.93 -9.05
C VAL A 134 1.86 -0.75 -8.80
N ALA A 135 2.27 0.33 -8.13
CA ALA A 135 3.70 0.57 -7.84
C ALA A 135 4.33 -0.55 -7.00
N LEU A 136 3.57 -1.11 -6.05
CA LEU A 136 3.99 -2.20 -5.18
C LEU A 136 4.04 -3.57 -5.88
N GLN A 137 3.68 -3.68 -7.16
CA GLN A 137 3.95 -4.88 -7.95
C GLN A 137 5.43 -4.98 -8.35
N SER A 138 6.15 -3.84 -8.41
CA SER A 138 7.58 -3.80 -8.70
C SER A 138 8.41 -4.29 -7.50
N ALA A 139 9.29 -5.26 -7.74
CA ALA A 139 10.23 -5.76 -6.73
C ALA A 139 11.19 -4.66 -6.22
N ASP A 140 11.60 -3.75 -7.10
CA ASP A 140 12.46 -2.62 -6.73
C ASP A 140 11.73 -1.68 -5.77
N THR A 141 10.46 -1.38 -6.04
CA THR A 141 9.62 -0.57 -5.14
C THR A 141 9.39 -1.26 -3.80
N GLN A 142 9.16 -2.58 -3.79
CA GLN A 142 9.03 -3.33 -2.52
C GLN A 142 10.32 -3.26 -1.68
N LYS A 143 11.49 -3.21 -2.32
CA LYS A 143 12.79 -3.18 -1.66
C LYS A 143 13.21 -1.77 -1.21
N ALA A 144 13.14 -0.80 -2.12
CA ALA A 144 13.60 0.57 -1.90
C ALA A 144 12.52 1.47 -1.27
N GLY A 145 11.25 1.09 -1.38
CA GLY A 145 10.11 1.86 -0.88
C GLY A 145 9.67 2.97 -1.84
N LEU A 146 9.04 3.98 -1.25
CA LEU A 146 8.43 5.11 -1.93
C LEU A 146 8.88 6.42 -1.28
N VAL A 147 9.10 7.44 -2.10
CA VAL A 147 9.20 8.84 -1.67
C VAL A 147 7.92 9.54 -2.09
N PHE A 148 7.25 10.17 -1.14
CA PHE A 148 6.04 10.92 -1.41
C PHE A 148 6.34 12.42 -1.46
N ILE A 149 5.95 13.06 -2.56
CA ILE A 149 6.08 14.49 -2.79
C ILE A 149 4.67 15.08 -2.85
N TYR A 150 4.41 16.05 -1.98
CA TYR A 150 3.18 16.84 -2.01
C TYR A 150 3.49 18.20 -2.62
N ASP A 151 3.18 18.35 -3.91
CA ASP A 151 3.45 19.57 -4.66
C ASP A 151 2.35 20.60 -4.45
N MET A 152 2.71 21.65 -3.72
CA MET A 152 1.85 22.79 -3.40
C MET A 152 1.97 23.94 -4.40
N SER A 153 2.83 23.81 -5.41
CA SER A 153 3.09 24.87 -6.37
C SER A 153 1.78 25.32 -7.02
N THR A 154 1.52 26.64 -6.99
CA THR A 154 0.32 27.26 -7.60
C THR A 154 -1.04 26.78 -7.06
N SER A 155 -1.06 26.03 -5.96
CA SER A 155 -2.29 25.62 -5.28
C SER A 155 -2.96 26.81 -4.59
N LYS A 156 -4.29 26.76 -4.49
CA LYS A 156 -5.13 27.73 -3.77
C LYS A 156 -5.69 27.08 -2.52
N TYR A 157 -6.23 27.89 -1.61
CA TYR A 157 -6.91 27.38 -0.40
C TYR A 157 -8.06 26.42 -0.73
N SER A 158 -8.79 26.67 -1.82
CA SER A 158 -9.86 25.78 -2.31
C SER A 158 -9.37 24.42 -2.78
N ASN A 159 -8.07 24.25 -3.04
CA ASN A 159 -7.48 22.96 -3.38
C ASN A 159 -7.07 22.17 -2.13
N PHE A 160 -7.06 22.79 -0.94
CA PHE A 160 -6.57 22.14 0.25
C PHE A 160 -7.67 21.32 0.92
N ASP A 161 -7.39 20.02 1.10
CA ASP A 161 -8.24 19.08 1.82
C ASP A 161 -7.44 18.45 2.96
N TYR A 162 -7.71 18.93 4.17
CA TYR A 162 -7.02 18.48 5.37
C TYR A 162 -7.36 17.02 5.69
N ASP A 163 -8.62 16.60 5.55
CA ASP A 163 -9.06 15.26 5.91
C ASP A 163 -8.45 14.22 4.95
N LEU A 164 -8.51 14.49 3.65
CA LEU A 164 -7.87 13.62 2.66
C LEU A 164 -6.36 13.54 2.88
N SER A 165 -5.70 14.66 3.16
CA SER A 165 -4.26 14.68 3.45
C SER A 165 -3.90 13.78 4.65
N GLN A 166 -4.70 13.82 5.73
CA GLN A 166 -4.51 12.93 6.88
C GLN A 166 -4.71 11.47 6.51
N LYS A 167 -5.72 11.14 5.69
CA LYS A 167 -5.98 9.78 5.21
C LYS A 167 -4.82 9.24 4.35
N ILE A 168 -4.34 10.03 3.38
CA ILE A 168 -3.19 9.67 2.55
C ILE A 168 -1.95 9.44 3.41
N LEU A 169 -1.64 10.35 4.34
CA LEU A 169 -0.50 10.16 5.25
C LEU A 169 -0.66 8.92 6.15
N THR A 170 -1.89 8.61 6.58
CA THR A 170 -2.16 7.42 7.40
C THR A 170 -1.96 6.13 6.59
N LEU A 171 -2.34 6.12 5.31
CA LEU A 171 -2.05 5.01 4.39
C LEU A 171 -0.55 4.81 4.16
N LEU A 172 0.20 5.91 4.04
CA LEU A 172 1.65 5.89 3.75
C LEU A 172 2.52 5.67 4.99
N LYS A 173 2.03 6.03 6.18
CA LYS A 173 2.75 5.80 7.43
C LYS A 173 2.88 4.31 7.67
N ARG A 174 4.12 3.85 7.83
CA ARG A 174 4.38 2.58 8.50
C ARG A 174 3.78 2.71 9.91
N PRO A 175 2.86 1.83 10.36
CA PRO A 175 2.51 1.80 11.76
C PRO A 175 3.77 1.53 12.57
N ASN A 176 4.16 2.55 13.34
CA ASN A 176 5.17 2.49 14.37
C ASN A 176 4.51 1.77 15.54
N PHE A 177 4.83 0.50 15.73
CA PHE A 177 4.64 -0.13 17.02
C PHE A 177 6.00 -0.11 17.71
N GLY A 178 6.06 0.62 18.83
CA GLY A 178 7.20 0.63 19.75
C GLY A 178 7.61 -0.77 20.16
#